data_AF-A0A2N0NY86-F1
#
_entry.id   AF-A0A2N0NY86-F1
#
_cell.length_a   1.000
_cell.length_b   1.000
_cell.length_c   1.000
_cell.angle_alpha   90.00
_cell.angle_beta   90.00
_cell.angle_gamma   90.00
#
_symmetry.space_group_name_H-M   'P 1'
#
loop_
_entity.id
_entity.type
_entity.pdbx_description
1 polymer ?
#
loop_
_entity_poly.entity_id
_entity_poly.type
_entity_poly.pdbx_seq_one_letter_code
_entity_poly.pdbx_strand_id
1 'polypeptide(L)'
;MAHSNNKVSSSIEEFKVDGSGEFEETIEEFEESNTKESKDIETLTKSSHDIKKCEKCNFTCYAILFQRNFKNWTSGNDDIDKFIQDTQLSSHDNVKKVLEWIPYDRFHNIEYIAKYEFGEVYRANWIDGNIFYWDNENQNWKRKDHNMFVNLKNLNTPNNIVLELTNKINIEYKIHGITQNPKTKNYMIVLDNICEKCNHICYAIHFQQNFKTWTSGNYNIDKLVQNSQLSGHTYYSSKLD
;
A
#
# COMPACT_ATOMS: atom_id res chain seq x y z
N MET A 1 34.06 -10.54 -28.64
CA MET A 1 33.97 -10.74 -27.18
C MET A 1 33.00 -11.89 -26.94
N ALA A 2 33.42 -12.82 -26.08
CA ALA A 2 32.93 -14.20 -25.96
C ALA A 2 31.53 -14.34 -25.36
N HIS A 3 30.88 -15.48 -25.61
CA HIS A 3 30.23 -16.38 -24.63
C HIS A 3 29.71 -17.62 -25.39
N SER A 4 30.53 -18.67 -25.47
CA SER A 4 30.53 -19.87 -24.62
C SER A 4 29.46 -20.90 -25.02
N ASN A 5 29.88 -21.83 -25.87
CA ASN A 5 29.24 -23.12 -26.09
C ASN A 5 29.29 -23.93 -24.79
N ASN A 6 28.14 -24.33 -24.24
CA ASN A 6 28.08 -25.43 -23.30
C ASN A 6 27.66 -26.71 -24.03
N LYS A 7 28.66 -27.57 -24.16
CA LYS A 7 28.61 -28.92 -24.70
C LYS A 7 28.13 -29.83 -23.58
N VAL A 8 26.94 -30.41 -23.69
CA VAL A 8 26.58 -31.58 -22.87
C VAL A 8 26.89 -32.81 -23.70
N SER A 9 27.97 -33.46 -23.31
CA SER A 9 28.41 -34.76 -23.79
C SER A 9 27.52 -35.83 -23.17
N SER A 10 26.65 -36.48 -23.95
CA SER A 10 26.09 -37.77 -23.53
C SER A 10 27.01 -38.87 -24.04
N SER A 11 27.75 -39.48 -23.13
CA SER A 11 28.45 -40.74 -23.39
C SER A 11 27.38 -41.83 -23.53
N ILE A 12 27.22 -42.38 -24.73
CA ILE A 12 26.48 -43.64 -24.92
C ILE A 12 27.50 -44.74 -24.65
N GLU A 13 27.44 -45.35 -23.47
CA GLU A 13 28.12 -46.61 -23.21
C GLU A 13 27.28 -47.75 -23.81
N GLU A 14 27.82 -48.44 -24.82
CA GLU A 14 27.27 -49.68 -25.34
C GLU A 14 27.37 -50.77 -24.25
N PHE A 15 26.24 -51.12 -23.63
CA PHE A 15 26.16 -52.29 -22.74
C PHE A 15 25.82 -53.56 -23.53
N LYS A 16 26.68 -54.57 -23.41
CA LYS A 16 26.44 -55.93 -23.91
C LYS A 16 25.33 -56.60 -23.10
N VAL A 17 24.40 -57.21 -23.84
CA VAL A 17 23.18 -57.86 -23.35
C VAL A 17 23.49 -59.25 -22.78
N ASP A 18 23.04 -59.50 -21.56
CA ASP A 18 22.67 -60.83 -21.07
C ASP A 18 21.36 -60.70 -20.26
N GLY A 19 20.31 -61.41 -20.68
CA GLY A 19 19.19 -61.83 -19.82
C GLY A 19 18.12 -60.79 -19.42
N SER A 20 17.01 -60.82 -20.15
CA SER A 20 15.65 -60.36 -19.83
C SER A 20 15.30 -60.11 -18.35
N GLY A 21 14.94 -58.86 -18.00
CA GLY A 21 14.18 -58.53 -16.79
C GLY A 21 14.29 -57.09 -16.29
N GLU A 22 15.49 -56.49 -16.32
CA GLU A 22 15.75 -55.21 -15.62
C GLU A 22 15.79 -53.97 -16.53
N PHE A 23 15.78 -54.13 -17.86
CA PHE A 23 15.97 -53.00 -18.79
C PHE A 23 14.68 -52.18 -19.03
N GLU A 24 13.51 -52.82 -18.98
CA GLU A 24 12.22 -52.12 -19.18
C GLU A 24 11.89 -51.19 -17.99
N GLU A 25 12.20 -51.61 -16.76
CA GLU A 25 11.96 -50.83 -15.54
C GLU A 25 12.76 -49.50 -15.55
N THR A 26 14.01 -49.53 -16.06
CA THR A 26 14.83 -48.31 -16.18
C THR A 26 14.38 -47.33 -17.27
N ILE A 27 13.70 -47.81 -18.32
CA ILE A 27 13.17 -46.94 -19.39
C ILE A 27 11.90 -46.24 -18.89
N GLU A 28 11.01 -46.95 -18.18
CA GLU A 28 9.81 -46.35 -17.59
C GLU A 28 10.17 -45.25 -16.58
N GLU A 29 11.14 -45.48 -15.69
CA GLU A 29 11.62 -44.45 -14.75
C GLU A 29 12.22 -43.22 -15.47
N PHE A 30 12.95 -43.44 -16.57
CA PHE A 30 13.51 -42.36 -17.38
C PHE A 30 12.41 -41.55 -18.09
N GLU A 31 11.41 -42.21 -18.66
CA GLU A 31 10.25 -41.56 -19.30
C GLU A 31 9.38 -40.80 -18.29
N GLU A 32 9.16 -41.35 -17.09
CA GLU A 32 8.46 -40.68 -15.99
C GLU A 32 9.20 -39.43 -15.50
N SER A 33 10.52 -39.50 -15.36
CA SER A 33 11.35 -38.36 -14.96
C SER A 33 11.29 -37.22 -15.98
N ASN A 34 11.34 -37.53 -17.28
CA ASN A 34 11.22 -36.56 -18.37
C ASN A 34 9.79 -36.01 -18.53
N THR A 35 8.76 -36.81 -18.26
CA THR A 35 7.37 -36.30 -18.21
C THR A 35 7.13 -35.41 -17.00
N LYS A 36 7.79 -35.67 -15.87
CA LYS A 36 7.73 -34.80 -14.70
C LYS A 36 8.45 -33.48 -14.94
N GLU A 37 9.67 -33.51 -15.49
CA GLU A 37 10.44 -32.31 -15.81
C GLU A 37 9.75 -31.47 -16.91
N SER A 38 9.15 -32.10 -17.93
CA SER A 38 8.37 -31.37 -18.94
C SER A 38 7.07 -30.77 -18.38
N LYS A 39 6.37 -31.45 -17.46
CA LYS A 39 5.23 -30.88 -16.73
C LYS A 39 5.65 -29.73 -15.82
N ASP A 40 6.78 -29.85 -15.14
CA ASP A 40 7.33 -28.81 -14.27
C ASP A 40 7.70 -27.55 -15.09
N ILE A 41 8.30 -27.73 -16.28
CA ILE A 41 8.55 -26.65 -17.26
C ILE A 41 7.24 -26.07 -17.82
N GLU A 42 6.22 -26.89 -18.07
CA GLU A 42 4.89 -26.42 -18.50
C GLU A 42 4.18 -25.61 -17.39
N THR A 43 4.37 -25.96 -16.11
CA THR A 43 3.90 -25.16 -14.97
C THR A 43 4.72 -23.90 -14.74
N LEU A 44 6.03 -23.93 -15.00
CA LEU A 44 6.90 -22.75 -14.94
C LEU A 44 6.65 -21.78 -16.10
N THR A 45 6.22 -22.27 -17.27
CA THR A 45 5.82 -21.44 -18.40
C THR A 45 4.38 -20.94 -18.30
N LYS A 46 3.46 -21.69 -17.66
CA LYS A 46 2.12 -21.21 -17.28
C LYS A 46 2.12 -20.14 -16.19
N SER A 47 3.25 -19.86 -15.53
CA SER A 47 3.39 -18.70 -14.63
C SER A 47 3.60 -17.37 -15.39
N SER A 48 3.63 -17.38 -16.73
CA SER A 48 3.51 -16.16 -17.53
C SER A 48 2.06 -15.65 -17.48
N HIS A 49 1.77 -14.90 -16.41
CA HIS A 49 0.69 -13.93 -16.27
C HIS A 49 -0.39 -13.96 -17.37
N ASP A 50 -1.56 -14.52 -17.06
CA ASP A 50 -2.80 -13.96 -17.60
C ASP A 50 -2.88 -12.50 -17.13
N ILE A 51 -2.35 -11.58 -17.94
CA ILE A 51 -2.43 -10.15 -17.69
C ILE A 51 -3.92 -9.79 -17.82
N LYS A 52 -4.63 -9.88 -16.69
CA LYS A 52 -6.04 -9.49 -16.61
C LYS A 52 -6.18 -8.08 -17.17
N LYS A 53 -6.95 -7.94 -18.25
CA LYS A 53 -7.29 -6.64 -18.83
C LYS A 53 -8.55 -6.12 -18.15
N CYS A 54 -8.61 -4.82 -17.92
CA CYS A 54 -9.84 -4.19 -17.47
C CYS A 54 -10.83 -4.12 -18.64
N GLU A 55 -12.05 -4.60 -18.47
CA GLU A 55 -13.09 -4.57 -19.51
C GLU A 55 -13.35 -3.16 -20.03
N LYS A 56 -13.36 -2.16 -19.13
CA LYS A 56 -13.59 -0.76 -19.47
C LYS A 56 -12.41 -0.11 -20.20
N CYS A 57 -11.18 -0.48 -19.86
CA CYS A 57 -9.97 0.18 -20.38
C CYS A 57 -9.31 -0.59 -21.53
N ASN A 58 -9.57 -1.89 -21.66
CA ASN A 58 -8.89 -2.83 -22.56
C ASN A 58 -7.35 -2.94 -22.35
N PHE A 59 -6.84 -2.50 -21.20
CA PHE A 59 -5.46 -2.67 -20.75
C PHE A 59 -5.41 -2.87 -19.22
N THR A 60 -4.22 -3.12 -18.67
CA THR A 60 -4.01 -3.19 -17.21
C THR A 60 -3.98 -1.79 -16.62
N CYS A 61 -5.04 -1.42 -15.92
CA CYS A 61 -5.19 -0.13 -15.27
C CYS A 61 -5.08 -0.26 -13.73
N TYR A 62 -5.09 0.85 -13.00
CA TYR A 62 -4.91 0.85 -11.55
C TYR A 62 -5.92 -0.04 -10.81
N ALA A 63 -7.18 -0.11 -11.26
CA ALA A 63 -8.19 -1.00 -10.70
C ALA A 63 -7.75 -2.48 -10.70
N ILE A 64 -7.12 -2.94 -11.79
CA ILE A 64 -6.59 -4.31 -11.89
C ILE A 64 -5.39 -4.49 -10.96
N LEU A 65 -4.52 -3.49 -10.86
CA LEU A 65 -3.33 -3.55 -10.00
C LEU A 65 -3.69 -3.58 -8.51
N PHE A 66 -4.71 -2.83 -8.10
CA PHE A 66 -5.26 -2.94 -6.76
C PHE A 66 -5.89 -4.31 -6.52
N GLN A 67 -6.66 -4.83 -7.48
CA GLN A 67 -7.31 -6.14 -7.36
C GLN A 67 -6.31 -7.28 -7.09
N ARG A 68 -5.08 -7.20 -7.63
CA ARG A 68 -4.01 -8.17 -7.35
C ARG A 68 -3.59 -8.21 -5.87
N ASN A 69 -3.78 -7.12 -5.14
CA ASN A 69 -3.32 -6.94 -3.76
C ASN A 69 -4.44 -7.01 -2.71
N PHE A 70 -5.70 -7.31 -3.08
CA PHE A 70 -6.82 -7.33 -2.12
C PHE A 70 -6.59 -8.26 -0.93
N LYS A 71 -5.93 -9.40 -1.13
CA LYS A 71 -5.60 -10.34 -0.06
C LYS A 71 -4.65 -9.75 0.99
N ASN A 72 -3.83 -8.76 0.60
CA ASN A 72 -2.86 -8.12 1.49
C ASN A 72 -3.47 -6.89 2.20
N TRP A 73 -4.61 -6.39 1.73
CA TRP A 73 -5.28 -5.19 2.22
C TRP A 73 -6.60 -5.53 2.89
N THR A 74 -6.54 -6.43 3.87
CA THR A 74 -7.69 -6.80 4.69
C THR A 74 -7.59 -6.21 6.09
N SER A 75 -8.69 -5.64 6.54
CA SER A 75 -8.91 -5.16 7.90
C SER A 75 -9.42 -6.25 8.84
N GLY A 76 -9.77 -7.43 8.31
CA GLY A 76 -10.50 -8.46 9.03
C GLY A 76 -12.00 -8.15 9.21
N ASN A 77 -12.51 -7.12 8.53
CA ASN A 77 -13.94 -6.81 8.47
C ASN A 77 -14.39 -6.66 7.01
N ASP A 78 -15.28 -7.55 6.58
CA ASP A 78 -15.71 -7.67 5.19
C ASP A 78 -16.40 -6.40 4.66
N ASP A 79 -17.15 -5.68 5.49
CA ASP A 79 -17.84 -4.45 5.08
C ASP A 79 -16.86 -3.31 4.81
N ILE A 80 -15.87 -3.14 5.69
CA ILE A 80 -14.78 -2.16 5.53
C ILE A 80 -13.92 -2.52 4.32
N ASP A 81 -13.56 -3.80 4.18
CA ASP A 81 -12.73 -4.29 3.08
C ASP A 81 -13.44 -4.07 1.74
N LYS A 82 -14.73 -4.41 1.66
CA LYS A 82 -15.53 -4.18 0.48
C LYS A 82 -15.61 -2.69 0.13
N PHE A 83 -15.85 -1.83 1.12
CA PHE A 83 -15.90 -0.38 0.89
C PHE A 83 -14.57 0.16 0.34
N ILE A 84 -13.44 -0.25 0.91
CA ILE A 84 -12.10 0.11 0.42
C ILE A 84 -11.91 -0.39 -1.02
N GLN A 85 -12.23 -1.66 -1.29
CA GLN A 85 -12.11 -2.28 -2.60
C GLN A 85 -12.97 -1.58 -3.66
N ASP A 86 -14.19 -1.14 -3.32
CA ASP A 86 -15.07 -0.42 -4.24
C ASP A 86 -14.44 0.91 -4.71
N THR A 87 -13.76 1.64 -3.80
CA THR A 87 -13.02 2.86 -4.18
C THR A 87 -11.81 2.56 -5.09
N GLN A 88 -11.15 1.43 -4.87
CA GLN A 88 -9.99 0.99 -5.65
C GLN A 88 -10.38 0.50 -7.05
N LEU A 89 -11.47 -0.27 -7.16
CA LEU A 89 -11.99 -0.76 -8.44
C LEU A 89 -12.53 0.35 -9.33
N SER A 90 -13.01 1.44 -8.71
CA SER A 90 -13.47 2.64 -9.43
C SER A 90 -12.32 3.49 -9.98
N SER A 91 -11.07 3.22 -9.59
CA SER A 91 -9.90 4.04 -9.86
C SER A 91 -9.06 3.45 -10.98
N HIS A 92 -9.30 3.87 -12.22
CA HIS A 92 -8.64 3.29 -13.40
C HIS A 92 -7.28 3.94 -13.73
N ASP A 93 -7.18 5.25 -13.64
CA ASP A 93 -6.02 6.05 -14.09
C ASP A 93 -5.50 7.02 -13.02
N ASN A 94 -6.16 7.08 -11.87
CA ASN A 94 -5.90 8.07 -10.83
C ASN A 94 -6.16 7.49 -9.44
N VAL A 95 -5.26 7.76 -8.51
CA VAL A 95 -5.31 7.28 -7.11
C VAL A 95 -5.86 8.31 -6.13
N LYS A 96 -6.22 9.53 -6.56
CA LYS A 96 -6.62 10.64 -5.67
C LYS A 96 -7.76 10.32 -4.70
N LYS A 97 -8.70 9.46 -5.10
CA LYS A 97 -9.89 9.09 -4.32
C LYS A 97 -9.82 7.66 -3.77
N VAL A 98 -8.69 6.98 -3.94
CA VAL A 98 -8.49 5.62 -3.45
C VAL A 98 -8.35 5.67 -1.94
N LEU A 99 -9.06 4.77 -1.27
CA LEU A 99 -8.86 4.52 0.15
C LEU A 99 -7.92 3.33 0.36
N GLU A 100 -7.14 3.41 1.43
CA GLU A 100 -6.21 2.36 1.82
C GLU A 100 -6.62 1.73 3.16
N TRP A 101 -6.40 0.43 3.30
CA TRP A 101 -6.24 -0.15 4.62
C TRP A 101 -4.82 0.17 5.10
N ILE A 102 -4.70 0.88 6.22
CA ILE A 102 -3.42 1.33 6.74
C ILE A 102 -3.14 0.62 8.07
N PRO A 103 -2.14 -0.28 8.12
CA PRO A 103 -1.77 -0.94 9.37
C PRO A 103 -1.40 0.09 10.45
N TYR A 104 -1.85 -0.13 11.68
CA TYR A 104 -1.76 0.88 12.74
C TYR A 104 -0.32 1.19 13.17
N ASP A 105 0.59 0.24 12.99
CA ASP A 105 2.03 0.38 13.24
C ASP A 105 2.74 1.29 12.20
N ARG A 106 2.05 1.69 11.13
CA ARG A 106 2.53 2.73 10.20
C ARG A 106 2.33 4.15 10.74
N PHE A 107 1.76 4.29 11.94
CA PHE A 107 1.60 5.57 12.62
C PHE A 107 2.50 5.68 13.85
N HIS A 108 3.09 6.86 14.04
CA HIS A 108 3.83 7.20 15.27
C HIS A 108 3.53 8.62 15.73
N ASN A 109 4.06 8.99 16.91
CA ASN A 109 3.78 10.27 17.57
C ASN A 109 2.28 10.57 17.69
N ILE A 110 1.50 9.55 18.06
CA ILE A 110 0.05 9.66 18.17
C ILE A 110 -0.30 10.50 19.40
N GLU A 111 -0.92 11.66 19.17
CA GLU A 111 -1.26 12.66 20.18
C GLU A 111 -2.78 12.88 20.18
N TYR A 112 -3.40 12.84 21.36
CA TYR A 112 -4.81 13.17 21.51
C TYR A 112 -5.02 14.68 21.27
N ILE A 113 -6.00 15.02 20.43
CA ILE A 113 -6.37 16.42 20.14
C ILE A 113 -7.60 16.79 20.98
N ALA A 114 -8.71 16.10 20.73
CA ALA A 114 -10.01 16.45 21.31
C ALA A 114 -10.99 15.29 21.19
N LYS A 115 -12.06 15.36 22.00
CA LYS A 115 -13.23 14.51 21.91
C LYS A 115 -14.40 15.36 21.42
N TYR A 116 -15.04 14.87 20.37
CA TYR A 116 -16.26 15.44 19.80
C TYR A 116 -17.43 14.49 20.07
N GLU A 117 -18.64 14.93 19.70
CA GLU A 117 -19.87 14.13 19.82
C GLU A 117 -19.74 12.77 19.10
N PHE A 118 -19.06 12.75 17.96
CA PHE A 118 -18.90 11.56 17.11
C PHE A 118 -17.61 10.77 17.37
N GLY A 119 -16.91 11.02 18.47
CA GLY A 119 -15.72 10.28 18.86
C GLY A 119 -14.48 11.14 19.10
N GLU A 120 -13.33 10.47 19.22
CA GLU A 120 -12.06 11.08 19.58
C GLU A 120 -11.19 11.31 18.34
N VAL A 121 -10.46 12.42 18.32
CA VAL A 121 -9.54 12.78 17.25
C VAL A 121 -8.13 12.82 17.81
N TYR A 122 -7.23 12.14 17.09
CA TYR A 122 -5.80 12.11 17.37
C TYR A 122 -5.04 12.66 16.17
N ARG A 123 -3.89 13.28 16.41
CA ARG A 123 -2.91 13.61 15.38
C ARG A 123 -1.85 12.51 15.37
N ALA A 124 -1.38 12.12 14.19
CA ALA A 124 -0.30 11.16 14.05
C ALA A 124 0.59 11.49 12.85
N ASN A 125 1.83 11.00 12.87
CA ASN A 125 2.68 10.90 11.69
C ASN A 125 2.40 9.58 10.96
N TRP A 126 2.15 9.64 9.66
CA TRP A 126 2.01 8.47 8.79
C TRP A 126 3.31 8.23 8.01
N ILE A 127 3.99 7.11 8.28
CA ILE A 127 5.33 6.83 7.74
C ILE A 127 5.32 6.75 6.22
N ASP A 128 4.35 6.01 5.67
CA ASP A 128 4.31 5.68 4.25
C ASP A 128 3.91 6.87 3.36
N GLY A 129 3.02 7.71 3.85
CA GLY A 129 2.39 8.74 3.04
C GLY A 129 1.50 8.16 1.92
N ASN A 130 1.07 9.02 1.01
CA ASN A 130 0.08 8.72 -0.01
C ASN A 130 0.62 7.80 -1.12
N ILE A 131 -0.20 6.86 -1.61
CA ILE A 131 0.02 6.26 -2.94
C ILE A 131 0.03 7.35 -4.01
N PHE A 132 1.00 7.26 -4.93
CA PHE A 132 1.19 8.23 -6.01
C PHE A 132 0.97 7.61 -7.40
N TYR A 133 1.74 6.60 -7.77
CA TYR A 133 1.59 5.87 -9.04
C TYR A 133 2.15 4.46 -8.93
N TRP A 134 1.82 3.62 -9.90
CA TRP A 134 2.37 2.27 -10.00
C TRP A 134 3.71 2.25 -10.73
N ASP A 135 4.74 1.71 -10.09
CA ASP A 135 6.04 1.47 -10.72
C ASP A 135 6.09 0.07 -11.33
N ASN A 136 6.16 0.02 -12.66
CA ASN A 136 6.21 -1.23 -13.42
C ASN A 136 7.54 -1.97 -13.27
N GLU A 137 8.65 -1.30 -12.98
CA GLU A 137 9.95 -1.97 -12.80
C GLU A 137 9.99 -2.68 -11.45
N ASN A 138 9.57 -1.98 -10.40
CA ASN A 138 9.57 -2.50 -9.04
C ASN A 138 8.32 -3.30 -8.68
N GLN A 139 7.32 -3.36 -9.58
CA GLN A 139 6.02 -4.00 -9.37
C GLN A 139 5.38 -3.59 -8.03
N ASN A 140 5.43 -2.29 -7.71
CA ASN A 140 4.92 -1.77 -6.45
C ASN A 140 4.39 -0.33 -6.59
N TRP A 141 3.54 0.07 -5.64
CA TRP A 141 3.05 1.44 -5.54
C TRP A 141 4.14 2.37 -5.02
N LYS A 142 4.48 3.40 -5.79
CA LYS A 142 5.30 4.51 -5.31
C LYS A 142 4.47 5.39 -4.40
N ARG A 143 5.13 5.90 -3.36
CA ARG A 143 4.54 6.78 -2.36
C ARG A 143 5.21 8.13 -2.33
N LYS A 144 4.46 9.12 -1.83
CA LYS A 144 4.90 10.50 -1.62
C LYS A 144 4.39 11.00 -0.27
N ASP A 145 4.89 12.15 0.15
CA ASP A 145 4.50 12.77 1.42
C ASP A 145 4.81 11.85 2.63
N HIS A 146 5.95 11.16 2.58
CA HIS A 146 6.40 10.30 3.68
C HIS A 146 6.45 11.09 4.99
N ASN A 147 6.09 10.42 6.09
CA ASN A 147 6.03 11.03 7.43
C ASN A 147 5.04 12.21 7.57
N MET A 148 4.04 12.32 6.69
CA MET A 148 3.03 13.39 6.75
C MET A 148 2.17 13.33 8.01
N PHE A 149 1.62 14.46 8.43
CA PHE A 149 0.59 14.47 9.47
C PHE A 149 -0.78 14.10 8.94
N VAL A 150 -1.45 13.28 9.74
CA VAL A 150 -2.84 12.89 9.54
C VAL A 150 -3.61 13.01 10.84
N ASN A 151 -4.92 13.16 10.71
CA ASN A 151 -5.84 13.03 11.83
C ASN A 151 -6.44 11.62 11.81
N LEU A 152 -6.37 10.92 12.94
CA LEU A 152 -7.06 9.66 13.19
C LEU A 152 -8.35 9.96 13.93
N LYS A 153 -9.48 9.80 13.26
CA LYS A 153 -10.80 9.98 13.87
C LYS A 153 -11.38 8.63 14.25
N ASN A 154 -11.49 8.37 15.54
CA ASN A 154 -12.17 7.19 16.08
C ASN A 154 -13.68 7.32 15.93
N LEU A 155 -14.30 6.33 15.32
CA LEU A 155 -15.75 6.22 15.23
C LEU A 155 -16.18 4.97 15.99
N ASN A 156 -17.02 5.17 17.01
CA ASN A 156 -17.34 4.17 18.03
C ASN A 156 -17.88 2.83 17.48
N THR A 157 -18.31 2.74 16.21
CA THR A 157 -18.76 1.49 15.57
C THR A 157 -18.43 1.47 14.06
N PRO A 158 -18.23 0.27 13.45
CA PRO A 158 -18.03 0.12 12.00
C PRO A 158 -19.16 0.70 11.14
N ASN A 159 -20.42 0.55 11.56
CA ASN A 159 -21.57 1.11 10.84
C ASN A 159 -21.50 2.64 10.77
N ASN A 160 -20.98 3.28 11.82
CA ASN A 160 -20.78 4.73 11.83
C ASN A 160 -19.66 5.15 10.86
N ILE A 161 -18.67 4.28 10.59
CA ILE A 161 -17.59 4.55 9.62
C ILE A 161 -18.14 4.59 8.22
N VAL A 162 -18.90 3.57 7.79
CA VAL A 162 -19.48 3.54 6.45
C VAL A 162 -20.42 4.72 6.23
N LEU A 163 -21.25 5.04 7.23
CA LEU A 163 -22.17 6.18 7.17
C LEU A 163 -21.44 7.53 7.14
N GLU A 164 -20.41 7.71 7.97
CA GLU A 164 -19.62 8.94 7.97
C GLU A 164 -18.82 9.11 6.67
N LEU A 165 -18.21 8.04 6.16
CA LEU A 165 -17.51 8.05 4.88
C LEU A 165 -18.47 8.40 3.74
N THR A 166 -19.64 7.75 3.69
CA THR A 166 -20.66 8.03 2.65
C THR A 166 -21.13 9.49 2.69
N ASN A 167 -21.31 10.07 3.88
CA ASN A 167 -21.72 11.46 4.03
C ASN A 167 -20.60 12.48 3.77
N LYS A 168 -19.34 12.09 3.99
CA LYS A 168 -18.17 12.99 3.91
C LYS A 168 -17.36 12.91 2.62
N ILE A 169 -17.65 11.97 1.72
CA ILE A 169 -17.04 11.93 0.36
C ILE A 169 -17.26 13.25 -0.41
N ASN A 170 -18.14 14.14 0.07
CA ASN A 170 -18.43 15.44 -0.52
C ASN A 170 -17.89 16.67 0.26
N ILE A 171 -16.97 16.50 1.22
CA ILE A 171 -16.45 17.60 2.07
C ILE A 171 -14.92 17.75 1.94
N GLU A 172 -14.44 18.98 2.15
CA GLU A 172 -13.08 19.56 2.02
C GLU A 172 -11.91 18.80 2.69
N TYR A 173 -12.16 17.67 3.36
CA TYR A 173 -11.13 16.86 4.01
C TYR A 173 -10.84 15.62 3.15
N LYS A 174 -9.60 15.48 2.68
CA LYS A 174 -9.19 14.25 2.00
C LYS A 174 -9.18 13.10 3.01
N ILE A 175 -9.86 12.01 2.67
CA ILE A 175 -9.79 10.74 3.37
C ILE A 175 -8.72 9.89 2.68
N HIS A 176 -7.76 9.37 3.44
CA HIS A 176 -6.70 8.50 2.92
C HIS A 176 -7.03 7.03 3.09
N GLY A 177 -7.75 6.68 4.14
CA GLY A 177 -7.98 5.28 4.46
C GLY A 177 -8.57 5.04 5.82
N ILE A 178 -8.47 3.78 6.25
CA ILE A 178 -8.98 3.28 7.52
C ILE A 178 -7.88 2.49 8.21
N THR A 179 -7.83 2.56 9.53
CA THR A 179 -6.94 1.76 10.37
C THR A 179 -7.71 1.20 11.57
N GLN A 180 -7.11 0.28 12.33
CA GLN A 180 -7.69 -0.22 13.57
C GLN A 180 -6.68 -0.15 14.71
N ASN A 181 -7.09 0.45 15.82
CA ASN A 181 -6.29 0.46 17.03
C ASN A 181 -6.17 -1.00 17.57
N PRO A 182 -4.98 -1.58 17.66
CA PRO A 182 -4.83 -2.97 18.06
C PRO A 182 -5.20 -3.21 19.54
N LYS A 183 -5.18 -2.17 20.38
CA LYS A 183 -5.52 -2.24 21.81
C LYS A 183 -7.02 -2.14 22.04
N THR A 184 -7.66 -1.10 21.48
CA THR A 184 -9.10 -0.87 21.70
C THR A 184 -9.98 -1.62 20.71
N LYS A 185 -9.41 -2.14 19.61
CA LYS A 185 -10.10 -2.75 18.46
C LYS A 185 -11.02 -1.80 17.70
N ASN A 186 -11.00 -0.51 18.04
CA ASN A 186 -11.76 0.50 17.33
C ASN A 186 -11.12 0.81 15.97
N TYR A 187 -11.97 0.92 14.97
CA TYR A 187 -11.58 1.41 13.65
C TYR A 187 -11.56 2.95 13.63
N MET A 188 -10.64 3.51 12.87
CA MET A 188 -10.41 4.95 12.78
C MET A 188 -10.25 5.37 11.32
N ILE A 189 -10.86 6.49 10.95
CA ILE A 189 -10.67 7.12 9.64
C ILE A 189 -9.37 7.93 9.67
N VAL A 190 -8.60 7.83 8.60
CA VAL A 190 -7.36 8.59 8.39
C VAL A 190 -7.65 9.76 7.45
N LEU A 191 -7.49 10.98 7.96
CA LEU A 191 -7.83 12.24 7.28
C LEU A 191 -6.59 13.13 7.14
N ASP A 192 -6.61 14.03 6.15
CA ASP A 192 -5.65 15.14 6.11
C ASP A 192 -5.69 15.96 7.42
N ASN A 193 -4.51 16.32 7.91
CA ASN A 193 -4.37 17.31 8.97
C ASN A 193 -4.46 18.71 8.32
N ILE A 194 -5.67 19.26 8.18
CA ILE A 194 -5.85 20.62 7.63
C ILE A 194 -5.92 21.66 8.75
N CYS A 195 -5.54 22.90 8.42
CA CYS A 195 -5.64 24.01 9.35
C CYS A 195 -7.10 24.47 9.49
N GLU A 196 -7.66 24.44 10.71
CA GLU A 196 -9.04 24.89 10.96
C GLU A 196 -9.32 26.32 10.48
N LYS A 197 -8.34 27.23 10.63
CA LYS A 197 -8.46 28.62 10.20
C LYS A 197 -8.49 28.77 8.68
N CYS A 198 -7.69 27.97 7.98
CA CYS A 198 -7.48 28.11 6.54
C CYS A 198 -8.38 27.18 5.72
N ASN A 199 -8.87 26.12 6.35
CA ASN A 199 -9.58 25.00 5.72
C ASN A 199 -8.78 24.34 4.58
N HIS A 200 -7.45 24.37 4.67
CA HIS A 200 -6.50 23.71 3.79
C HIS A 200 -5.17 23.50 4.54
N ILE A 201 -4.25 22.75 3.93
CA ILE A 201 -2.88 22.59 4.45
C ILE A 201 -2.12 23.90 4.22
N CYS A 202 -1.74 24.60 5.29
CA CYS A 202 -0.98 25.83 5.24
C CYS A 202 0.40 25.66 5.90
N TYR A 203 1.29 26.64 5.73
CA TYR A 203 2.63 26.58 6.30
C TYR A 203 2.64 26.38 7.82
N ALA A 204 1.67 26.93 8.56
CA ALA A 204 1.55 26.69 10.00
C ALA A 204 1.45 25.19 10.34
N ILE A 205 0.66 24.43 9.59
CA ILE A 205 0.55 22.97 9.75
C ILE A 205 1.85 22.27 9.35
N HIS A 206 2.48 22.72 8.26
CA HIS A 206 3.75 22.16 7.82
C HIS A 206 4.86 22.39 8.85
N PHE A 207 4.99 23.59 9.41
CA PHE A 207 6.00 23.90 10.41
C PHE A 207 5.85 23.07 11.68
N GLN A 208 4.62 22.78 12.10
CA GLN A 208 4.35 21.89 13.23
C GLN A 208 5.01 20.50 13.08
N GLN A 209 5.42 20.09 11.86
CA GLN A 209 6.10 18.82 11.60
C GLN A 209 7.47 18.78 12.24
N ASN A 210 8.12 19.93 12.28
CA ASN A 210 9.53 20.03 12.66
C ASN A 210 9.73 20.59 14.06
N PHE A 211 8.67 20.95 14.80
CA PHE A 211 8.83 21.56 16.13
C PHE A 211 9.55 20.67 17.15
N LYS A 212 9.45 19.34 16.99
CA LYS A 212 10.19 18.40 17.85
C LYS A 212 11.67 18.28 17.47
N THR A 213 12.04 18.56 16.23
CA THR A 213 13.41 18.40 15.71
C THR A 213 14.17 19.73 15.64
N TRP A 214 13.47 20.84 15.44
CA TRP A 214 14.02 22.19 15.42
C TRP A 214 14.04 22.78 16.82
N THR A 215 15.04 22.39 17.59
CA THR A 215 15.34 22.97 18.91
C THR A 215 16.72 23.61 18.91
N SER A 216 16.81 24.80 19.49
CA SER A 216 18.06 25.51 19.78
C SER A 216 18.68 25.07 21.11
N GLY A 217 18.01 24.21 21.87
CA GLY A 217 18.34 23.92 23.27
C GLY A 217 17.88 25.01 24.25
N ASN A 218 17.26 26.09 23.77
CA ASN A 218 16.69 27.16 24.59
C ASN A 218 15.18 27.25 24.41
N TYR A 219 14.44 26.86 25.46
CA TYR A 219 12.97 26.84 25.45
C TYR A 219 12.34 28.17 25.03
N ASN A 220 12.87 29.31 25.47
CA ASN A 220 12.28 30.61 25.18
C ASN A 220 12.47 31.00 23.70
N ILE A 221 13.64 30.68 23.14
CA ILE A 221 13.93 30.92 21.72
C ILE A 221 13.06 30.01 20.85
N ASP A 222 12.99 28.72 21.19
CA ASP A 222 12.19 27.75 20.45
C ASP A 222 10.70 28.15 20.44
N LYS A 223 10.18 28.57 21.60
CA LYS A 223 8.79 29.05 21.72
C LYS A 223 8.53 30.31 20.90
N LEU A 224 9.47 31.26 20.86
CA LEU A 224 9.35 32.48 20.06
C LEU A 224 9.29 32.13 18.56
N VAL A 225 10.19 31.26 18.09
CA VAL A 225 10.25 30.82 16.69
C VAL A 225 8.97 30.06 16.31
N GLN A 226 8.53 29.12 17.14
CA GLN A 226 7.31 28.36 16.91
C GLN A 226 6.08 29.28 16.83
N ASN A 227 5.94 30.25 17.73
CA ASN A 227 4.84 31.21 17.68
C ASN A 227 4.83 32.02 16.37
N SER A 228 6.00 32.45 15.89
CA SER A 228 6.12 33.14 14.61
C SER A 228 5.70 32.23 13.45
N GLN A 229 6.18 30.99 13.42
CA GLN A 229 5.84 30.00 12.39
C GLN A 229 4.34 29.66 12.37
N LEU A 230 3.72 29.51 13.55
CA LEU A 230 2.28 29.26 13.68
C LEU A 230 1.41 30.43 13.21
N SER A 231 1.95 31.66 13.17
CA SER A 231 1.21 32.81 12.63
C SER A 231 1.18 32.85 11.09
N GLY A 232 2.05 32.08 10.42
CA GLY A 232 2.18 32.02 8.96
C GLY A 232 1.16 31.08 8.30
N HIS A 233 0.01 31.63 7.89
CA HIS A 233 -1.11 30.87 7.34
C HIS A 233 -1.21 30.87 5.80
N THR A 234 -0.11 31.06 5.08
CA THR A 234 -0.10 31.00 3.61
C THR A 234 -0.26 29.56 3.08
N TYR A 235 -0.79 29.42 1.85
CA TYR A 235 -1.04 28.12 1.22
C TYR A 235 0.26 27.31 1.04
N TYR A 236 0.25 26.05 1.46
CA TYR A 236 1.37 25.12 1.24
C TYR A 236 1.11 24.27 -0.01
N SER A 237 1.95 24.43 -1.03
CA SER A 237 1.96 23.60 -2.24
C SER A 237 3.25 22.79 -2.26
N SER A 238 3.16 21.46 -2.17
CA SER A 238 4.34 20.57 -2.32
C SER A 238 4.85 20.43 -3.76
N LYS A 239 4.37 21.26 -4.71
CA LYS A 239 4.98 21.38 -6.04
C LYS A 239 6.30 22.15 -5.94
N LEU A 240 7.38 21.40 -5.74
CA LEU A 240 8.64 21.70 -6.41
C LEU A 240 8.70 20.76 -7.62
N ASP A 241 9.00 21.36 -8.78
CA ASP A 241 9.00 20.75 -10.12
C ASP A 241 9.84 19.47 -10.24
#